data_AF-A0A382FCY6-F1
#
_entry.id   AF-A0A382FCY6-F1
#
_cell.length_a   1.000
_cell.length_b   1.000
_cell.length_c   1.000
_cell.angle_alpha   90.00
_cell.angle_beta   90.00
_cell.angle_gamma   90.00
#
_symmetry.space_group_name_H-M   'P 1'
#
loop_
_entity.id
_entity.type
_entity.pdbx_description
1 polymer ?
#
loop_
_entity_poly.entity_id
_entity_poly.type
_entity_poly.pdbx_seq_one_letter_code
_entity_poly.pdbx_strand_id
1 'polypeptide(L)'
;MPQGDRTLEDWLDFIQSIHRRTMDLQLDRVRRVLHRMSFVRPRWVITVGGTNGKGSTIAVLESIYREAGFRVGAYTSPHLVNYCERFRIDGKDAGEVHLLRAFEKVEKARS
;
A
#
# COMPACT_ATOMS: atom_id res chain seq x y z
N MET A 1 8.35 -21.98 5.99
CA MET A 1 8.66 -20.59 6.41
C MET A 1 8.59 -20.55 7.93
N PRO A 2 9.47 -19.83 8.65
CA PRO A 2 9.48 -19.86 10.11
C PRO A 2 8.14 -19.34 10.65
N GLN A 3 7.48 -20.15 11.47
CA GLN A 3 6.20 -19.89 12.12
C GLN A 3 6.44 -19.12 13.43
N GLY A 4 6.60 -17.81 13.34
CA GLY A 4 6.56 -16.88 14.47
C GLY A 4 5.96 -15.56 14.00
N ASP A 5 5.14 -14.93 14.83
CA ASP A 5 4.47 -13.65 14.53
C ASP A 5 5.51 -12.57 14.19
N ARG A 6 5.79 -12.36 12.90
CA ARG A 6 6.69 -11.29 12.46
C ARG A 6 6.09 -9.94 12.78
N THR A 7 6.88 -9.04 13.35
CA THR A 7 6.46 -7.65 13.56
C THR A 7 6.39 -6.88 12.25
N LEU A 8 5.88 -5.65 12.30
CA LEU A 8 5.88 -4.78 11.13
C LEU A 8 7.32 -4.48 10.68
N GLU A 9 8.22 -4.23 11.63
CA GLU A 9 9.64 -3.98 11.38
C GLU A 9 10.31 -5.17 10.68
N ASP A 10 10.10 -6.40 11.17
CA ASP A 10 10.63 -7.62 10.54
C ASP A 10 10.21 -7.74 9.06
N TRP A 11 8.95 -7.40 8.77
CA TRP A 11 8.43 -7.39 7.40
C TRP A 11 9.07 -6.30 6.55
N LEU A 12 9.24 -5.09 7.10
CA LEU A 12 9.86 -3.98 6.38
C LEU A 12 11.33 -4.27 6.07
N ASP A 13 12.08 -4.85 6.99
CA ASP A 13 13.46 -5.29 6.77
C ASP A 13 13.55 -6.38 5.72
N PHE A 14 12.65 -7.37 5.78
CA PHE A 14 12.56 -8.40 4.77
C PHE A 14 12.26 -7.82 3.39
N ILE A 15 11.27 -6.92 3.26
CA ILE A 15 10.90 -6.28 1.99
C ILE A 15 12.07 -5.47 1.42
N GLN A 16 12.80 -4.74 2.27
CA GLN A 16 13.99 -4.01 1.86
C GLN A 16 15.09 -4.95 1.36
N SER A 17 15.33 -6.07 2.05
CA SER A 17 16.37 -7.05 1.67
C SER A 17 16.12 -7.71 0.30
N ILE A 18 14.85 -7.90 -0.09
CA ILE A 18 14.50 -8.53 -1.38
C ILE A 18 14.42 -7.52 -2.54
N HIS A 19 14.48 -6.21 -2.26
CA HIS A 19 14.44 -5.16 -3.27
C HIS A 19 15.80 -5.02 -3.97
N ARG A 20 16.11 -5.99 -4.86
CA ARG A 20 17.44 -6.23 -5.45
C ARG A 20 17.92 -5.18 -6.48
N ARG A 21 17.14 -4.15 -6.80
CA ARG A 21 17.50 -3.04 -7.72
C ARG A 21 16.80 -1.75 -7.30
N THR A 22 17.54 -0.66 -7.21
CA THR A 22 17.05 0.66 -6.76
C THR A 22 15.97 1.25 -7.69
N MET A 23 15.96 0.87 -8.96
CA MET A 23 14.92 1.26 -9.94
C MET A 23 14.70 0.14 -10.97
N ASP A 24 13.63 -0.64 -10.80
CA ASP A 24 13.06 -1.49 -11.84
C ASP A 24 11.68 -0.94 -12.20
N LEU A 25 11.58 -0.31 -13.37
CA LEU A 25 10.34 0.33 -13.85
C LEU A 25 9.43 -0.66 -14.60
N GLN A 26 9.82 -1.93 -14.73
CA GLN A 26 8.98 -2.94 -15.36
C GLN A 26 7.86 -3.40 -14.44
N LEU A 27 6.67 -3.61 -15.01
CA LEU A 27 5.46 -3.98 -14.24
C LEU A 27 5.18 -5.48 -14.23
N ASP A 28 5.98 -6.30 -14.90
CA ASP A 28 5.67 -7.72 -15.11
C ASP A 28 5.69 -8.53 -13.81
N ARG A 29 6.64 -8.21 -12.91
CA ARG A 29 6.74 -8.89 -11.61
C ARG A 29 5.49 -8.64 -10.75
N VAL A 30 5.07 -7.38 -10.62
CA VAL A 30 3.88 -7.03 -9.82
C VAL A 30 2.59 -7.50 -10.48
N ARG A 31 2.48 -7.45 -11.81
CA ARG A 31 1.33 -7.97 -12.56
C ARG A 31 1.12 -9.47 -12.33
N ARG A 32 2.19 -10.27 -12.33
CA ARG A 32 2.10 -11.72 -12.03
C ARG A 32 1.58 -11.99 -10.63
N VAL A 33 2.05 -11.24 -9.63
CA VAL A 33 1.56 -11.38 -8.25
C VAL A 33 0.09 -10.99 -8.15
N LEU A 34 -0.31 -9.86 -8.73
CA LEU A 34 -1.72 -9.43 -8.75
C LEU A 34 -2.64 -10.46 -9.40
N HIS A 35 -2.20 -11.08 -10.50
CA HIS A 35 -2.95 -12.16 -11.16
C HIS A 35 -3.11 -13.39 -10.26
N ARG A 36 -2.04 -13.84 -9.61
CA ARG A 36 -2.08 -14.98 -8.66
C ARG A 36 -2.95 -14.70 -7.43
N MET A 37 -3.04 -13.44 -7.01
CA MET A 37 -3.91 -13.03 -5.91
C MET A 37 -5.39 -12.95 -6.28
N SER A 38 -5.75 -13.13 -7.56
CA SER A 38 -7.09 -12.88 -8.10
C SER A 38 -7.62 -11.51 -7.66
N PHE A 39 -6.76 -10.48 -7.70
CA PHE A 39 -7.06 -9.17 -7.14
C PHE A 39 -8.20 -8.49 -7.91
N VAL A 40 -9.27 -8.13 -7.17
CA VAL A 40 -10.38 -7.34 -7.71
C VAL A 40 -10.08 -5.86 -7.49
N ARG A 41 -9.96 -5.12 -8.59
CA ARG A 41 -9.74 -3.67 -8.53
C ARG A 41 -10.96 -2.94 -7.94
N PRO A 42 -10.76 -1.87 -7.16
CA PRO A 42 -11.83 -0.94 -6.83
C PRO A 42 -12.49 -0.39 -8.09
N ARG A 43 -13.80 -0.13 -8.02
CA ARG A 43 -14.58 0.42 -9.14
C ARG A 43 -14.07 1.78 -9.60
N TRP A 44 -13.63 2.62 -8.66
CA TRP A 44 -13.15 3.97 -8.92
C TRP A 44 -11.72 4.10 -8.40
N VAL A 45 -10.81 4.59 -9.26
CA VAL A 45 -9.40 4.80 -8.91
C VAL A 45 -8.94 6.12 -9.51
N ILE A 46 -8.42 7.01 -8.67
CA ILE A 46 -7.78 8.26 -9.08
C ILE A 46 -6.28 8.10 -8.82
N THR A 47 -5.44 8.28 -9.85
CA THR A 47 -3.98 8.23 -9.74
C THR A 47 -3.42 9.63 -9.90
N VAL A 48 -2.70 10.13 -8.89
CA VAL A 48 -2.12 11.48 -8.87
C VAL A 48 -0.61 11.40 -9.13
N GLY A 49 -0.20 11.82 -10.32
CA GLY A 49 1.21 11.97 -10.70
C GLY A 49 1.72 13.41 -10.54
N GLY A 50 3.05 13.60 -10.61
CA GLY A 50 3.69 14.92 -10.59
C GLY A 50 4.88 15.01 -9.65
N THR A 51 5.64 16.11 -9.72
CA THR A 51 6.83 16.32 -8.89
C THR A 51 6.46 16.72 -7.46
N ASN A 52 5.56 17.69 -7.31
CA ASN A 52 5.13 18.25 -6.02
C ASN A 52 3.62 18.17 -5.84
N GLY A 53 3.13 18.38 -4.62
CA GLY A 53 1.70 18.53 -4.32
C GLY A 53 0.86 17.24 -4.29
N LYS A 54 1.39 16.09 -4.74
CA LYS A 54 0.65 14.80 -4.79
C LYS A 54 -0.06 14.45 -3.48
N GLY A 55 0.65 14.52 -2.36
CA GLY A 55 0.09 14.20 -1.04
C GLY A 55 -1.05 15.14 -0.65
N SER A 56 -0.86 16.45 -0.84
CA SER A 56 -1.88 17.47 -0.59
C SER A 56 -3.11 17.30 -1.48
N THR A 57 -2.92 16.99 -2.78
CA THR A 57 -4.02 16.70 -3.69
C THR A 57 -4.81 15.46 -3.26
N ILE A 58 -4.12 14.39 -2.86
CA ILE A 58 -4.77 13.17 -2.34
C ILE A 58 -5.57 13.48 -1.08
N ALA A 59 -5.02 14.27 -0.15
CA ALA A 59 -5.72 14.67 1.07
C ALA A 59 -6.99 15.49 0.80
N VAL A 60 -6.93 16.43 -0.16
CA VAL A 60 -8.10 17.20 -0.59
C VAL A 60 -9.16 16.30 -1.21
N LEU A 61 -8.77 15.39 -2.12
CA LEU A 61 -9.70 14.44 -2.73
C LEU A 61 -10.32 13.51 -1.69
N GLU A 62 -9.52 12.98 -0.76
CA GLU A 62 -10.01 12.16 0.35
C GLU A 62 -11.08 12.90 1.14
N SER A 63 -10.83 14.16 1.50
CA SER A 63 -11.80 14.98 2.25
C SER A 63 -13.10 15.20 1.48
N ILE A 64 -13.02 15.60 0.21
CA ILE A 64 -14.19 15.89 -0.62
C ILE A 64 -15.07 14.65 -0.78
N TYR A 65 -14.49 13.50 -1.13
CA TYR A 65 -15.27 12.29 -1.37
C TYR A 65 -15.82 11.69 -0.07
N ARG A 66 -15.10 11.80 1.04
CA ARG A 66 -15.64 11.40 2.35
C ARG A 66 -16.83 12.25 2.75
N GLU A 67 -16.74 13.57 2.58
CA GLU A 67 -17.86 14.49 2.86
C GLU A 67 -19.07 14.21 1.95
N ALA A 68 -18.82 13.80 0.70
CA ALA A 68 -19.86 13.35 -0.22
C ALA A 68 -20.44 11.95 0.11
N GLY A 69 -20.05 11.33 1.23
CA GLY A 69 -20.59 10.06 1.70
C GLY A 69 -19.95 8.81 1.08
N PHE A 70 -18.84 8.93 0.35
CA PHE A 70 -18.13 7.78 -0.17
C PHE A 70 -17.21 7.16 0.89
N ARG A 71 -17.07 5.84 0.81
CA ARG A 71 -15.99 5.13 1.50
C ARG A 71 -14.70 5.28 0.70
N VAL A 72 -13.67 5.86 1.29
CA VAL A 72 -12.45 6.27 0.56
C VAL A 72 -11.21 5.58 1.13
N GLY A 73 -10.39 5.02 0.24
CA GLY A 73 -9.02 4.61 0.56
C GLY A 73 -8.01 5.56 -0.08
N ALA A 74 -6.97 5.94 0.66
CA ALA A 74 -5.89 6.78 0.17
C ALA A 74 -4.53 6.09 0.38
N TYR A 75 -3.64 6.26 -0.60
CA TYR A 75 -2.26 5.78 -0.54
C TYR A 75 -1.29 6.92 -0.81
N THR A 76 -0.32 7.12 0.08
CA THR A 76 0.68 8.20 0.01
C THR A 76 2.08 7.67 0.34
N SER A 77 3.11 8.37 -0.14
CA SER A 77 4.51 8.08 0.18
C SER A 77 5.38 9.33 -0.01
N PRO A 78 6.47 9.51 0.76
CA PRO A 78 6.90 8.68 1.90
C PRO A 78 5.99 8.85 3.13
N HIS A 79 6.34 8.21 4.24
CA HIS A 79 5.74 8.43 5.57
C HIS A 79 6.69 9.29 6.39
N LEU A 80 6.20 9.90 7.47
CA LEU A 80 7.01 10.74 8.35
C LEU A 80 7.46 10.00 9.61
N VAL A 81 6.54 9.33 10.31
CA VAL A 81 6.82 8.67 11.61
C VAL A 81 6.51 7.18 11.56
N ASN A 82 5.33 6.79 11.12
CA ASN A 82 4.84 5.42 11.09
C ASN A 82 4.51 5.00 9.65
N TYR A 83 4.94 3.79 9.26
CA TYR A 83 4.67 3.24 7.93
C TYR A 83 3.18 3.11 7.62
N CYS A 84 2.34 2.94 8.64
CA CYS A 84 0.88 2.89 8.54
C CYS A 84 0.27 4.18 7.94
N GLU A 85 0.92 5.33 8.11
CA GLU A 85 0.48 6.63 7.56
C GLU A 85 0.31 6.58 6.03
N ARG A 86 1.03 5.67 5.36
CA ARG A 86 0.97 5.51 3.90
C ARG A 86 -0.38 4.99 3.41
N PHE A 87 -1.18 4.37 4.27
CA PHE A 87 -2.43 3.72 3.89
C PHE A 87 -3.54 4.22 4.79
N ARG A 88 -4.54 4.89 4.21
CA ARG A 88 -5.68 5.43 4.95
C ARG A 88 -6.97 4.85 4.42
N ILE A 89 -7.89 4.54 5.33
CA ILE A 89 -9.25 4.11 5.02
C ILE A 89 -10.20 4.97 5.84
N ASP A 90 -11.11 5.66 5.16
CA ASP A 90 -12.08 6.57 5.76
C ASP A 90 -11.45 7.62 6.68
N GLY A 91 -10.29 8.15 6.26
CA GLY A 91 -9.56 9.19 6.99
C GLY A 91 -8.77 8.72 8.20
N LYS A 92 -8.59 7.41 8.36
CA LYS A 92 -7.78 6.83 9.45
C LYS A 92 -6.67 5.97 8.88
N ASP A 93 -5.50 6.05 9.50
CA ASP A 93 -4.36 5.23 9.13
C ASP A 93 -4.71 3.74 9.34
N ALA A 94 -4.26 2.89 8.43
CA ALA A 94 -4.47 1.46 8.51
C ALA A 94 -3.62 0.88 9.64
N GLY A 95 -4.24 0.18 10.60
CA GLY A 95 -3.50 -0.43 11.70
C GLY A 95 -2.56 -1.57 11.25
N GLU A 96 -1.51 -1.80 12.01
CA GLU A 96 -0.44 -2.78 11.70
C GLU A 96 -0.96 -4.18 11.37
N VAL A 97 -1.96 -4.66 12.12
CA VAL A 97 -2.59 -5.97 11.87
C VAL A 97 -3.09 -6.12 10.43
N HIS A 98 -3.61 -5.04 9.84
CA HIS A 98 -4.06 -5.06 8.44
C HIS A 98 -2.88 -5.13 7.47
N LEU A 99 -1.79 -4.42 7.77
CA LEU A 99 -0.57 -4.44 6.96
C LEU A 99 0.11 -5.81 7.02
N LEU A 100 0.27 -6.39 8.20
CA LEU A 100 0.85 -7.73 8.39
C LEU A 100 0.09 -8.79 7.57
N ARG A 101 -1.23 -8.80 7.69
CA ARG A 101 -2.09 -9.70 6.88
C ARG A 101 -1.95 -9.44 5.39
N ALA A 102 -1.85 -8.18 4.97
CA ALA A 102 -1.66 -7.83 3.56
C ALA A 102 -0.29 -8.30 3.04
N PHE A 103 0.79 -8.12 3.80
CA PHE A 103 2.13 -8.56 3.45
C PHE A 103 2.21 -10.08 3.33
N GLU A 104 1.66 -10.82 4.29
CA GLU A 104 1.57 -12.28 4.20
C GLU A 104 0.83 -12.75 2.94
N LYS A 105 -0.29 -12.10 2.61
CA LYS A 105 -1.08 -12.45 1.43
C LYS A 105 -0.30 -12.21 0.14
N VAL A 106 0.41 -11.08 0.04
CA VAL A 106 1.26 -10.76 -1.09
C VAL A 106 2.43 -11.75 -1.20
N GLU A 107 3.08 -12.06 -0.08
CA GLU A 107 4.22 -12.99 -0.04
C GLU A 107 3.83 -14.42 -0.45
N LYS A 108 2.67 -14.90 0.00
CA LYS A 108 2.11 -16.20 -0.41
C LYS A 108 1.88 -16.29 -1.92
N ALA A 109 1.45 -15.19 -2.56
CA ALA A 109 1.24 -15.15 -4.01
C ALA A 109 2.54 -14.92 -4.81
N ARG A 110 3.54 -14.27 -4.18
CA ARG A 110 4.86 -14.03 -4.76
C ARG A 110 5.72 -15.30 -4.80
N SER A 111 5.62 -16.11 -3.76
CA SER A 111 6.24 -17.45 -3.65
C SER A 111 5.74 -18.39 -4.74
#